data_AF-A0AAD0T7K4-F1
#
_entry.id   AF-A0AAD0T7K4-F1
#
_cell.length_a   1.000
_cell.length_b   1.000
_cell.length_c   1.000
_cell.angle_alpha   90.00
_cell.angle_beta   90.00
_cell.angle_gamma   90.00
#
_symmetry.space_group_name_H-M   'P 1'
#
loop_
_entity.id
_entity.type
_entity.pdbx_description
1 polymer ?
#
loop_
_entity_poly.entity_id
_entity_poly.type
_entity_poly.pdbx_seq_one_letter_code
_entity_poly.pdbx_strand_id
1 'polypeptide(L)'
;MDFQVNKLKHVAIIMDGNGRWAQNRAHRRVWGHVRGSSVVSNIVEKADDMGVKALTLYAFSTENWGRPPSEIRTLFLLLKKFLIKERNKVLKNNIKFNIIGDISKLPKDTVKIIDDLKRDSKDNTGLKLTFAFGYGGRAEIISAVNKLIAEDIEVTEESISNALHAPELGDVDLMIRTGGDQRISNFLLWQIAYGELYFTETMWPNFTCTEFEKIIMEVEKRERRFGQVTETESLAATKTQVKNNFRLIN
;
A
#
# COMPACT_ATOMS: atom_id res chain seq x y z
N MET A 1 4.80 24.60 9.58
CA MET A 1 5.44 23.45 10.25
C MET A 1 5.41 22.33 9.24
N ASP A 2 6.55 21.98 8.68
CA ASP A 2 6.65 20.86 7.74
C ASP A 2 6.57 19.57 8.55
N PHE A 3 5.41 18.93 8.53
CA PHE A 3 5.17 17.68 9.23
C PHE A 3 6.02 16.56 8.61
N GLN A 4 6.76 15.84 9.46
CA GLN A 4 7.59 14.70 9.07
C GLN A 4 7.13 13.46 9.82
N VAL A 5 6.98 12.37 9.06
CA VAL A 5 6.55 11.07 9.59
C VAL A 5 7.72 10.40 10.29
N ASN A 6 7.49 9.96 11.52
CA ASN A 6 8.50 9.33 12.36
C ASN A 6 8.19 7.85 12.63
N LYS A 7 6.92 7.49 12.80
CA LYS A 7 6.51 6.12 13.20
C LYS A 7 6.04 5.25 12.04
N LEU A 8 5.49 5.85 10.99
CA LEU A 8 4.89 5.12 9.86
C LEU A 8 5.88 5.10 8.69
N LYS A 9 6.81 4.16 8.73
CA LYS A 9 7.86 4.01 7.70
C LYS A 9 7.27 3.47 6.39
N HIS A 10 6.40 2.47 6.47
CA HIS A 10 5.79 1.83 5.30
C HIS A 10 4.28 2.05 5.27
N VAL A 11 3.82 2.80 4.27
CA VAL A 11 2.41 3.02 4.00
C VAL A 11 1.99 2.22 2.76
N ALA A 12 0.90 1.49 2.85
CA ALA A 12 0.32 0.75 1.75
C ALA A 12 -1.07 1.31 1.40
N ILE A 13 -1.41 1.42 0.12
CA ILE A 13 -2.69 2.00 -0.31
C ILE A 13 -3.42 1.11 -1.31
N ILE A 14 -4.66 0.74 -0.97
CA ILE A 14 -5.62 0.14 -1.89
C ILE A 14 -6.42 1.25 -2.55
N MET A 15 -6.12 1.52 -3.83
CA MET A 15 -6.68 2.60 -4.64
C MET A 15 -8.08 2.25 -5.21
N ASP A 16 -9.05 1.98 -4.34
CA ASP A 16 -10.39 1.55 -4.72
C ASP A 16 -11.36 2.74 -4.94
N GLY A 17 -12.44 2.51 -5.69
CA GLY A 17 -13.45 3.50 -6.03
C GLY A 17 -13.37 4.05 -7.45
N ASN A 18 -12.33 3.74 -8.23
CA ASN A 18 -12.14 4.24 -9.60
C ASN A 18 -13.36 4.00 -10.52
N GLY A 19 -13.83 2.75 -10.63
CA GLY A 19 -14.96 2.40 -11.47
C GLY A 19 -16.28 3.03 -11.02
N ARG A 20 -16.55 2.99 -9.71
CA ARG A 20 -17.74 3.60 -9.09
C ARG A 20 -17.79 5.10 -9.32
N TRP A 21 -16.65 5.78 -9.16
CA TRP A 21 -16.53 7.22 -9.37
C TRP A 21 -16.93 7.66 -10.79
N ALA A 22 -16.53 6.87 -11.80
CA ALA A 22 -16.87 7.13 -13.19
C ALA A 22 -18.35 6.82 -13.48
N GLN A 23 -18.86 5.71 -12.97
CA GLN A 23 -20.26 5.30 -13.15
C GLN A 23 -21.23 6.31 -12.54
N ASN A 24 -20.93 6.84 -11.35
CA ASN A 24 -21.73 7.89 -10.70
C ASN A 24 -21.79 9.20 -11.51
N ARG A 25 -20.97 9.35 -12.56
CA ARG A 25 -20.93 10.49 -13.47
C ARG A 25 -21.33 10.11 -14.91
N ALA A 26 -22.01 8.98 -15.09
CA ALA A 26 -22.39 8.45 -16.39
C ALA A 26 -21.21 8.25 -17.38
N HIS A 27 -20.00 7.98 -16.85
CA HIS A 27 -18.80 7.72 -17.65
C HIS A 27 -18.39 6.24 -17.59
N ARG A 28 -17.66 5.81 -18.63
CA ARG A 28 -17.01 4.49 -18.66
C ARG A 28 -15.97 4.37 -17.55
N ARG A 29 -15.84 3.19 -16.92
CA ARG A 29 -14.90 2.90 -15.81
C ARG A 29 -13.46 3.40 -16.05
N VAL A 30 -12.97 3.34 -17.30
CA VAL A 30 -11.64 3.84 -17.69
C VAL A 30 -11.40 5.30 -17.27
N TRP A 31 -12.41 6.16 -17.31
CA TRP A 31 -12.28 7.57 -16.94
C TRP A 31 -11.87 7.73 -15.48
N GLY A 32 -12.39 6.87 -14.60
CA GLY A 32 -12.00 6.83 -13.20
C GLY A 32 -10.53 6.46 -13.05
N HIS A 33 -10.04 5.47 -13.78
CA HIS A 33 -8.62 5.08 -13.76
C HIS A 33 -7.69 6.17 -14.31
N VAL A 34 -8.10 6.89 -15.36
CA VAL A 34 -7.36 8.04 -15.89
C VAL A 34 -7.23 9.12 -14.82
N ARG A 35 -8.34 9.52 -14.17
CA ARG A 35 -8.31 10.48 -13.08
C ARG A 35 -7.47 9.96 -11.90
N GLY A 36 -7.63 8.70 -11.55
CA GLY A 36 -6.87 8.03 -10.50
C GLY A 36 -5.35 8.08 -10.71
N SER A 37 -4.86 7.98 -11.94
CA SER A 37 -3.42 8.09 -12.22
C SER A 37 -2.84 9.46 -11.85
N SER A 38 -3.64 10.54 -11.94
CA SER A 38 -3.19 11.87 -11.51
C SER A 38 -3.10 11.99 -9.98
N VAL A 39 -3.98 11.28 -9.27
CA VAL A 39 -3.94 11.20 -7.80
C VAL A 39 -2.69 10.47 -7.34
N VAL A 40 -2.28 9.40 -8.03
CA VAL A 40 -1.03 8.67 -7.73
C VAL A 40 0.16 9.62 -7.69
N SER A 41 0.38 10.42 -8.74
CA SER A 41 1.52 11.36 -8.79
C SER A 41 1.53 12.29 -7.58
N ASN A 42 0.38 12.85 -7.22
CA ASN A 42 0.25 13.80 -6.11
C ASN A 42 0.50 13.14 -4.75
N ILE A 43 0.02 11.91 -4.55
CA ILE A 43 0.22 11.16 -3.30
C ILE A 43 1.67 10.69 -3.16
N VAL A 44 2.33 10.28 -4.24
CA VAL A 44 3.76 9.94 -4.23
C VAL A 44 4.59 11.15 -3.81
N GLU A 45 4.35 12.31 -4.42
CA GLU A 45 5.04 13.57 -4.11
C GLU A 45 4.80 13.96 -2.65
N LYS A 46 3.55 13.92 -2.18
CA LYS A 46 3.22 14.22 -0.78
C LYS A 46 3.84 13.22 0.21
N ALA A 47 3.91 11.94 -0.12
CA ALA A 47 4.52 10.92 0.74
C ALA A 47 6.04 11.14 0.88
N ASP A 48 6.70 11.50 -0.22
CA ASP A 48 8.12 11.87 -0.24
C ASP A 48 8.36 13.14 0.60
N ASP A 49 7.57 14.20 0.40
CA ASP A 49 7.63 15.44 1.19
C ASP A 49 7.45 15.21 2.69
N MET A 50 6.56 14.29 3.06
CA MET A 50 6.28 13.92 4.46
C MET A 50 7.33 12.97 5.06
N GLY A 51 8.32 12.53 4.29
CA GLY A 51 9.41 11.68 4.77
C GLY A 51 9.07 10.20 4.92
N VAL A 52 7.97 9.73 4.32
CA VAL A 52 7.58 8.31 4.27
C VAL A 52 8.72 7.51 3.61
N LYS A 53 9.08 6.36 4.19
CA LYS A 53 10.25 5.58 3.71
C LYS A 53 9.87 4.60 2.61
N ALA A 54 8.70 4.01 2.69
CA ALA A 54 8.17 3.09 1.69
C ALA A 54 6.69 3.36 1.42
N LEU A 55 6.32 3.37 0.14
CA LEU A 55 4.93 3.50 -0.31
C LEU A 55 4.61 2.36 -1.27
N THR A 56 3.68 1.48 -0.90
CA THR A 56 3.19 0.41 -1.78
C THR A 56 1.78 0.68 -2.26
N LEU A 57 1.59 0.79 -3.58
CA LEU A 57 0.28 1.07 -4.18
C LEU A 57 -0.29 -0.18 -4.85
N TYR A 58 -1.53 -0.55 -4.51
CA TYR A 58 -2.20 -1.69 -5.12
C TYR A 58 -2.79 -1.32 -6.49
N ALA A 59 -1.98 -1.46 -7.53
CA ALA A 59 -2.30 -1.01 -8.88
C ALA A 59 -3.16 -2.02 -9.66
N PHE A 60 -2.91 -3.32 -9.49
CA PHE A 60 -3.66 -4.40 -10.17
C PHE A 60 -3.56 -5.71 -9.39
N SER A 61 -4.70 -6.28 -8.97
CA SER A 61 -4.71 -7.55 -8.23
C SER A 61 -4.70 -8.78 -9.14
N THR A 62 -4.32 -9.96 -8.61
CA THR A 62 -4.47 -11.24 -9.31
C THR A 62 -5.91 -11.50 -9.76
N GLU A 63 -6.91 -11.15 -8.94
CA GLU A 63 -8.32 -11.31 -9.28
C GLU A 63 -8.75 -10.37 -10.42
N ASN A 64 -8.00 -9.31 -10.69
CA ASN A 64 -8.28 -8.41 -11.82
C ASN A 64 -7.98 -9.05 -13.19
N TRP A 65 -7.27 -10.19 -13.23
CA TRP A 65 -7.15 -11.00 -14.45
C TRP A 65 -8.49 -11.51 -14.98
N GLY A 66 -9.51 -11.63 -14.12
CA GLY A 66 -10.88 -12.02 -14.52
C GLY A 66 -11.71 -10.91 -15.17
N ARG A 67 -11.18 -9.70 -15.34
CA ARG A 67 -11.89 -8.57 -15.95
C ARG A 67 -11.97 -8.69 -17.48
N PRO A 68 -12.88 -7.96 -18.15
CA PRO A 68 -12.96 -7.96 -19.61
C PRO A 68 -11.60 -7.61 -20.27
N PRO A 69 -11.17 -8.33 -21.32
CA PRO A 69 -9.86 -8.12 -21.95
C PRO A 69 -9.59 -6.68 -22.42
N SER A 70 -10.64 -5.96 -22.83
CA SER A 70 -10.55 -4.55 -23.22
C SER A 70 -10.23 -3.62 -22.04
N GLU A 71 -10.76 -3.92 -20.84
CA GLU A 71 -10.43 -3.18 -19.61
C GLU A 71 -8.98 -3.46 -19.20
N ILE A 72 -8.54 -4.72 -19.24
CA ILE A 72 -7.15 -5.11 -18.91
C ILE A 72 -6.16 -4.39 -19.83
N ARG A 73 -6.37 -4.43 -21.16
CA ARG A 73 -5.52 -3.71 -22.13
C ARG A 73 -5.44 -2.22 -21.85
N THR A 74 -6.55 -1.63 -21.42
CA THR A 74 -6.61 -0.21 -21.06
C THR A 74 -5.78 0.07 -19.81
N LEU A 75 -5.87 -0.77 -18.78
CA LEU A 75 -5.08 -0.64 -17.55
C LEU A 75 -3.57 -0.75 -17.83
N PHE A 76 -3.16 -1.65 -18.73
CA PHE A 76 -1.77 -1.78 -19.16
C PHE A 76 -1.27 -0.51 -19.85
N LEU A 77 -2.08 0.05 -20.75
CA LEU A 77 -1.76 1.30 -21.43
C LEU A 77 -1.63 2.47 -20.44
N LEU A 78 -2.49 2.52 -19.41
CA LEU A 78 -2.41 3.54 -18.36
C LEU A 78 -1.15 3.39 -17.52
N LEU A 79 -0.79 2.16 -17.11
CA LEU A 79 0.47 1.89 -16.42
C LEU A 79 1.67 2.37 -17.25
N LYS A 80 1.73 1.98 -18.54
CA LYS A 80 2.79 2.40 -19.45
C LYS A 80 2.90 3.92 -19.54
N LYS A 81 1.78 4.62 -19.77
CA LYS A 81 1.74 6.08 -19.86
C LYS A 81 2.18 6.75 -18.56
N PHE A 82 1.74 6.23 -17.42
CA PHE A 82 2.13 6.71 -16.11
C PHE A 82 3.65 6.57 -15.92
N LEU A 83 4.23 5.39 -16.16
CA LEU A 83 5.67 5.15 -15.95
C LEU A 83 6.53 6.03 -16.86
N ILE A 84 6.14 6.25 -18.12
CA ILE A 84 6.84 7.17 -19.03
C ILE A 84 6.79 8.60 -18.49
N LYS A 85 5.61 9.06 -18.06
CA LYS A 85 5.40 10.42 -17.57
C LYS A 85 6.16 10.68 -16.26
N GLU A 86 6.12 9.74 -15.34
CA GLU A 86 6.67 9.92 -13.98
C GLU A 86 8.16 9.58 -13.88
N ARG A 87 8.76 8.93 -14.90
CA ARG A 87 10.19 8.57 -14.90
C ARG A 87 11.10 9.71 -14.45
N ASN A 88 10.96 10.89 -15.07
CA ASN A 88 11.81 12.03 -14.75
C ASN A 88 11.62 12.50 -13.31
N LYS A 89 10.39 12.46 -12.78
CA LYS A 89 10.10 12.82 -11.39
C LYS A 89 10.71 11.80 -10.43
N VAL A 90 10.54 10.51 -10.69
CA VAL A 90 11.11 9.42 -9.88
C VAL A 90 12.62 9.58 -9.75
N LEU A 91 13.33 9.79 -10.86
CA LEU A 91 14.77 9.94 -10.84
C LEU A 91 15.21 11.26 -10.18
N LYS A 92 14.57 12.39 -10.51
CA LYS A 92 14.90 13.70 -9.95
C LYS A 92 14.70 13.76 -8.43
N ASN A 93 13.67 13.09 -7.92
CA ASN A 93 13.32 13.10 -6.51
C ASN A 93 14.02 11.98 -5.71
N ASN A 94 15.05 11.32 -6.27
CA ASN A 94 15.78 10.25 -5.59
C ASN A 94 14.85 9.11 -5.11
N ILE A 95 13.78 8.80 -5.85
CA ILE A 95 12.83 7.74 -5.53
C ILE A 95 13.36 6.42 -6.07
N LYS A 96 13.40 5.37 -5.23
CA LYS A 96 13.74 4.01 -5.65
C LYS A 96 12.47 3.29 -6.08
N PHE A 97 12.36 2.95 -7.37
CA PHE A 97 11.16 2.32 -7.92
C PHE A 97 11.27 0.79 -7.94
N ASN A 98 10.18 0.13 -7.58
CA ASN A 98 10.02 -1.32 -7.68
C ASN A 98 8.60 -1.70 -8.14
N ILE A 99 8.44 -2.94 -8.61
CA ILE A 99 7.15 -3.58 -8.87
C ILE A 99 7.16 -5.00 -8.28
N ILE A 100 6.06 -5.41 -7.66
CA ILE A 100 5.84 -6.74 -7.10
C ILE A 100 4.61 -7.40 -7.72
N GLY A 101 4.59 -8.74 -7.77
CA GLY A 101 3.52 -9.53 -8.39
C GLY A 101 3.87 -10.08 -9.77
N ASP A 102 2.89 -10.73 -10.42
CA ASP A 102 3.08 -11.35 -11.73
C ASP A 102 2.86 -10.36 -12.89
N ILE A 103 3.97 -9.96 -13.50
CA ILE A 103 3.99 -9.08 -14.67
C ILE A 103 4.20 -9.82 -16.00
N SER A 104 4.21 -11.16 -16.01
CA SER A 104 4.49 -11.97 -17.21
C SER A 104 3.52 -11.73 -18.36
N LYS A 105 2.29 -11.30 -18.04
CA LYS A 105 1.22 -11.00 -19.00
C LYS A 105 1.26 -9.56 -19.52
N LEU A 106 2.18 -8.72 -19.04
CA LEU A 106 2.34 -7.37 -19.57
C LEU A 106 2.97 -7.42 -20.98
N PRO A 107 2.61 -6.47 -21.86
CA PRO A 107 3.31 -6.28 -23.13
C PRO A 107 4.82 -6.09 -22.92
N LYS A 108 5.64 -6.68 -23.78
CA LYS A 108 7.13 -6.68 -23.66
C LYS A 108 7.72 -5.28 -23.56
N ASP A 109 7.15 -4.32 -24.29
CA ASP A 109 7.56 -2.91 -24.25
C ASP A 109 7.25 -2.24 -22.90
N THR A 110 6.18 -2.66 -22.22
CA THR A 110 5.83 -2.20 -20.87
C THR A 110 6.77 -2.80 -19.84
N VAL A 111 7.09 -4.09 -19.95
CA VAL A 111 8.09 -4.77 -19.10
C VAL A 111 9.45 -4.09 -19.24
N LYS A 112 9.89 -3.78 -20.46
CA LYS A 112 11.14 -3.06 -20.69
C LYS A 112 11.17 -1.69 -19.98
N ILE A 113 10.08 -0.92 -20.04
CA ILE A 113 9.99 0.38 -19.34
C ILE A 113 10.12 0.23 -17.82
N ILE A 114 9.49 -0.81 -17.26
CA ILE A 114 9.58 -1.15 -15.83
C ILE A 114 11.03 -1.48 -15.47
N ASP A 115 11.66 -2.39 -16.21
CA ASP A 115 13.03 -2.83 -15.94
C ASP A 115 14.02 -1.67 -16.07
N ASP A 116 13.85 -0.85 -17.10
CA ASP A 116 14.65 0.35 -17.30
C ASP A 116 14.50 1.36 -16.15
N LEU A 117 13.30 1.51 -15.57
CA LEU A 117 13.10 2.41 -14.42
C LEU A 117 13.66 1.82 -13.12
N LYS A 118 13.48 0.51 -12.89
CA LYS A 118 14.08 -0.19 -11.75
C LYS A 118 15.60 -0.09 -11.76
N ARG A 119 16.22 -0.33 -12.91
CA ARG A 119 17.67 -0.22 -13.08
C ARG A 119 18.17 1.20 -12.82
N ASP A 120 17.53 2.20 -13.44
CA ASP A 120 17.99 3.58 -13.37
C ASP A 120 17.76 4.22 -11.98
N SER A 121 16.86 3.67 -11.17
CA SER A 121 16.59 4.12 -9.79
C SER A 121 17.17 3.21 -8.70
N LYS A 122 17.98 2.21 -9.06
CA LYS A 122 18.43 1.15 -8.12
C LYS A 122 19.23 1.68 -6.93
N ASP A 123 20.02 2.73 -7.16
CA ASP A 123 20.94 3.34 -6.20
C ASP A 123 20.30 4.55 -5.48
N ASN A 124 19.05 4.86 -5.81
CA ASN A 124 18.31 5.92 -5.14
C ASN A 124 18.03 5.54 -3.68
N THR A 125 18.09 6.53 -2.80
CA THR A 125 18.02 6.36 -1.33
C THR A 125 16.83 7.04 -0.67
N GLY A 126 16.00 7.74 -1.44
CA GLY A 126 14.76 8.38 -0.97
C GLY A 126 13.60 7.38 -0.86
N LEU A 127 12.38 7.86 -1.12
CA LEU A 127 11.18 7.04 -1.03
C LEU A 127 11.30 5.74 -1.84
N LYS A 128 11.01 4.59 -1.21
CA LYS A 128 10.86 3.30 -1.90
C LYS A 128 9.42 3.19 -2.43
N LEU A 129 9.23 3.48 -3.71
CA LEU A 129 7.94 3.41 -4.37
C LEU A 129 7.74 2.03 -5.00
N THR A 130 6.77 1.27 -4.52
CA THR A 130 6.47 -0.08 -5.02
C THR A 130 5.06 -0.17 -5.57
N PHE A 131 4.91 -0.65 -6.81
CA PHE A 131 3.60 -0.97 -7.38
C PHE A 131 3.32 -2.47 -7.24
N ALA A 132 2.17 -2.82 -6.68
CA ALA A 132 1.69 -4.19 -6.68
C ALA A 132 0.81 -4.42 -7.92
N PHE A 133 1.33 -5.21 -8.88
CA PHE A 133 0.71 -5.44 -10.18
C PHE A 133 0.66 -6.93 -10.50
N GLY A 134 -0.53 -7.44 -10.83
CA GLY A 134 -0.75 -8.89 -10.89
C GLY A 134 -0.44 -9.56 -9.54
N TYR A 135 -0.62 -8.83 -8.45
CA TYR A 135 -0.18 -9.22 -7.11
C TYR A 135 -1.32 -9.84 -6.31
N GLY A 136 -0.99 -10.79 -5.43
CA GLY A 136 -1.86 -11.30 -4.39
C GLY A 136 -1.02 -11.94 -3.27
N GLY A 137 -1.31 -11.60 -2.02
CA GLY A 137 -0.52 -12.03 -0.86
C GLY A 137 -0.47 -13.54 -0.69
N ARG A 138 -1.57 -14.25 -0.99
CA ARG A 138 -1.56 -15.73 -1.01
C ARG A 138 -0.55 -16.29 -2.01
N ALA A 139 -0.50 -15.73 -3.22
CA ALA A 139 0.43 -16.19 -4.25
C ALA A 139 1.88 -15.86 -3.89
N GLU A 140 2.13 -14.69 -3.28
CA GLU A 140 3.44 -14.32 -2.76
C GLU A 140 3.93 -15.28 -1.67
N ILE A 141 3.09 -15.61 -0.68
CA ILE A 141 3.43 -16.56 0.39
C ILE A 141 3.74 -17.94 -0.19
N ILE A 142 2.91 -18.44 -1.11
CA ILE A 142 3.17 -19.72 -1.79
C ILE A 142 4.52 -19.69 -2.53
N SER A 143 4.81 -18.60 -3.24
CA SER A 143 6.07 -18.43 -3.96
C SER A 143 7.26 -18.41 -3.01
N ALA A 144 7.16 -17.71 -1.87
CA ALA A 144 8.20 -17.64 -0.86
C ALA A 144 8.49 -19.02 -0.24
N VAL A 145 7.45 -19.74 0.18
CA VAL A 145 7.59 -21.10 0.75
C VAL A 145 8.19 -22.07 -0.25
N ASN A 146 7.73 -22.07 -1.51
CA ASN A 146 8.30 -22.94 -2.54
C ASN A 146 9.78 -22.63 -2.83
N LYS A 147 10.17 -21.35 -2.78
CA LYS A 147 11.57 -20.93 -2.91
C LYS A 147 12.42 -21.50 -1.77
N LEU A 148 11.98 -21.36 -0.53
CA LEU A 148 12.70 -21.86 0.64
C LEU A 148 12.88 -23.39 0.59
N ILE A 149 11.83 -24.12 0.22
CA ILE A 149 11.90 -25.59 0.06
C ILE A 149 12.90 -25.97 -1.05
N ALA A 150 12.89 -25.28 -2.18
CA ALA A 150 13.80 -25.55 -3.29
C ALA A 150 15.26 -25.24 -2.96
N GLU A 151 15.49 -24.28 -2.06
CA GLU A 151 16.82 -23.88 -1.56
C GLU A 151 17.26 -24.66 -0.31
N ASP A 152 16.45 -25.62 0.17
CA ASP A 152 16.68 -26.41 1.40
C ASP A 152 16.90 -25.53 2.65
N ILE A 153 16.15 -24.42 2.75
CA ILE A 153 16.18 -23.48 3.87
C ILE A 153 15.04 -23.79 4.83
N GLU A 154 15.34 -23.80 6.14
CA GLU A 154 14.33 -23.98 7.19
C GLU A 154 13.24 -22.90 7.12
N VAL A 155 11.97 -23.33 7.15
CA VAL A 155 10.82 -22.44 7.06
C VAL A 155 10.49 -21.85 8.43
N THR A 156 10.95 -20.62 8.65
CA THR A 156 10.67 -19.75 9.80
C THR A 156 9.98 -18.45 9.36
N GLU A 157 9.39 -17.70 10.30
CA GLU A 157 8.82 -16.37 10.00
C GLU A 157 9.84 -15.41 9.36
N GLU A 158 11.08 -15.43 9.85
CA GLU A 158 12.18 -14.64 9.30
C GLU A 158 12.52 -15.06 7.87
N SER A 159 12.66 -16.37 7.63
CA SER A 159 12.98 -16.90 6.29
C SER A 159 11.88 -16.57 5.27
N ILE A 160 10.59 -16.65 5.67
CA ILE A 160 9.46 -16.28 4.83
C ILE A 160 9.55 -14.79 4.50
N SER A 161 9.74 -13.95 5.53
CA SER A 161 9.83 -12.48 5.36
C SER A 161 10.94 -12.10 4.38
N ASN A 162 12.10 -12.76 4.46
CA ASN A 162 13.24 -12.56 3.55
C ASN A 162 13.00 -13.11 2.14
N ALA A 163 12.08 -14.06 1.96
CA ALA A 163 11.74 -14.68 0.69
C ALA A 163 10.57 -14.02 -0.06
N LEU A 164 9.88 -13.03 0.54
CA LEU A 164 8.83 -12.24 -0.12
C LEU A 164 9.37 -11.39 -1.28
N HIS A 165 8.51 -10.75 -2.07
CA HIS A 165 8.94 -10.04 -3.28
C HIS A 165 9.82 -8.81 -3.03
N ALA A 166 9.71 -8.18 -1.86
CA ALA A 166 10.43 -6.95 -1.51
C ALA A 166 10.72 -6.89 0.01
N PRO A 167 11.59 -7.79 0.52
CA PRO A 167 11.88 -7.90 1.95
C PRO A 167 12.45 -6.60 2.53
N GLU A 168 13.11 -5.78 1.71
CA GLU A 168 13.71 -4.51 2.12
C GLU A 168 12.70 -3.41 2.50
N LEU A 169 11.41 -3.62 2.25
CA LEU A 169 10.35 -2.68 2.64
C LEU A 169 9.97 -2.84 4.12
N GLY A 170 10.17 -4.04 4.69
CA GLY A 170 9.71 -4.38 6.04
C GLY A 170 8.19 -4.53 6.13
N ASP A 171 7.69 -4.49 7.37
CA ASP A 171 6.26 -4.55 7.66
C ASP A 171 5.54 -3.25 7.31
N VAL A 172 4.26 -3.38 6.96
CA VAL A 172 3.38 -2.24 6.71
C VAL A 172 2.92 -1.66 8.05
N ASP A 173 3.21 -0.38 8.26
CA ASP A 173 2.77 0.34 9.45
C ASP A 173 1.32 0.82 9.32
N LEU A 174 0.91 1.20 8.11
CA LEU A 174 -0.43 1.70 7.82
C LEU A 174 -0.90 1.24 6.43
N MET A 175 -2.05 0.57 6.39
CA MET A 175 -2.78 0.28 5.17
C MET A 175 -4.01 1.20 5.05
N ILE A 176 -4.03 2.02 3.99
CA ILE A 176 -5.16 2.89 3.66
C ILE A 176 -5.96 2.24 2.53
N ARG A 177 -7.29 2.21 2.66
CA ARG A 177 -8.19 1.84 1.57
C ARG A 177 -9.24 2.90 1.32
N THR A 178 -9.35 3.31 0.06
CA THR A 178 -10.35 4.26 -0.43
C THR A 178 -11.63 3.55 -0.89
N GLY A 179 -12.71 4.32 -1.08
CA GLY A 179 -13.95 3.85 -1.71
C GLY A 179 -14.92 3.09 -0.80
N GLY A 180 -14.76 3.17 0.52
CA GLY A 180 -15.74 2.73 1.52
C GLY A 180 -15.74 1.24 1.88
N ASP A 181 -15.03 0.41 1.11
CA ASP A 181 -14.98 -1.03 1.37
C ASP A 181 -14.02 -1.35 2.52
N GLN A 182 -14.49 -2.06 3.55
CA GLN A 182 -13.69 -2.44 4.72
C GLN A 182 -13.16 -3.87 4.62
N ARG A 183 -12.18 -4.09 3.73
CA ARG A 183 -11.48 -5.37 3.59
C ARG A 183 -10.08 -5.19 3.00
N ILE A 184 -9.24 -6.20 3.14
CA ILE A 184 -7.84 -6.16 2.66
C ILE A 184 -7.71 -6.60 1.20
N SER A 185 -8.61 -7.47 0.72
CA SER A 185 -8.61 -7.95 -0.67
C SER A 185 -7.28 -8.58 -1.11
N ASN A 186 -6.72 -9.50 -0.30
CA ASN A 186 -5.51 -10.26 -0.65
C ASN A 186 -4.26 -9.38 -0.87
N PHE A 187 -4.22 -8.19 -0.28
CA PHE A 187 -3.10 -7.25 -0.39
C PHE A 187 -2.15 -7.38 0.82
N LEU A 188 -0.85 -7.59 0.58
CA LEU A 188 0.22 -7.59 1.58
C LEU A 188 -0.10 -8.39 2.86
N LEU A 189 -0.68 -9.58 2.71
CA LEU A 189 -1.27 -10.33 3.83
C LEU A 189 -0.29 -10.61 4.97
N TRP A 190 0.97 -10.90 4.63
CA TRP A 190 2.03 -11.13 5.62
C TRP A 190 2.46 -9.80 6.25
N GLN A 191 2.77 -8.82 5.41
CA GLN A 191 3.40 -7.56 5.80
C GLN A 191 2.46 -6.66 6.64
N ILE A 192 1.14 -6.81 6.51
CA ILE A 192 0.17 -5.98 7.27
C ILE A 192 -0.24 -6.57 8.62
N ALA A 193 0.35 -7.69 9.07
CA ALA A 193 -0.13 -8.44 10.23
C ALA A 193 -0.32 -7.58 11.50
N TYR A 194 0.54 -6.57 11.70
CA TYR A 194 0.47 -5.60 12.81
C TYR A 194 0.32 -4.14 12.35
N GLY A 195 -0.10 -3.94 11.10
CA GLY A 195 -0.34 -2.63 10.52
C GLY A 195 -1.66 -2.02 10.98
N GLU A 196 -1.69 -0.71 11.13
CA GLU A 196 -2.94 0.04 11.30
C GLU A 196 -3.76 -0.02 10.00
N LEU A 197 -5.07 -0.21 10.12
CA LEU A 197 -5.97 -0.24 8.95
C LEU A 197 -6.85 1.01 8.96
N TYR A 198 -6.81 1.77 7.87
CA TYR A 198 -7.61 2.97 7.70
C TYR A 198 -8.51 2.85 6.46
N PHE A 199 -9.81 3.02 6.66
CA PHE A 199 -10.81 2.94 5.59
C PHE A 199 -11.48 4.30 5.44
N THR A 200 -11.48 4.85 4.22
CA THR A 200 -12.19 6.10 3.88
C THR A 200 -13.26 5.83 2.83
N GLU A 201 -14.40 6.49 2.97
CA GLU A 201 -15.46 6.49 1.95
C GLU A 201 -15.06 7.24 0.68
N THR A 202 -14.06 8.14 0.78
CA THR A 202 -13.55 8.88 -0.37
C THR A 202 -13.09 7.92 -1.46
N MET A 203 -13.67 8.03 -2.66
CA MET A 203 -13.22 7.24 -3.81
C MET A 203 -11.86 7.73 -4.31
N TRP A 204 -10.98 6.82 -4.75
CA TRP A 204 -9.60 7.15 -5.17
C TRP A 204 -9.47 8.40 -6.06
N PRO A 205 -10.30 8.61 -7.12
CA PRO A 205 -10.18 9.81 -7.97
C PRO A 205 -10.44 11.16 -7.27
N ASN A 206 -11.03 11.14 -6.07
CA ASN A 206 -11.29 12.29 -5.22
C ASN A 206 -10.34 12.37 -4.01
N PHE A 207 -9.49 11.37 -3.78
CA PHE A 207 -8.57 11.35 -2.66
C PHE A 207 -7.52 12.46 -2.81
N THR A 208 -7.26 13.20 -1.73
CA THR A 208 -6.43 14.42 -1.77
C THR A 208 -5.19 14.28 -0.90
N CYS A 209 -4.14 15.06 -1.21
CA CYS A 209 -2.94 15.15 -0.36
C CYS A 209 -3.27 15.60 1.07
N THR A 210 -4.26 16.50 1.22
CA THR A 210 -4.73 16.96 2.54
C THR A 210 -5.40 15.85 3.33
N GLU A 211 -6.20 15.01 2.68
CA GLU A 211 -6.80 13.85 3.34
C GLU A 211 -5.74 12.81 3.71
N PHE A 212 -4.82 12.50 2.80
CA PHE A 212 -3.68 11.61 3.06
C PHE A 212 -2.85 12.06 4.27
N GLU A 213 -2.51 13.35 4.33
CA GLU A 213 -1.77 13.95 5.45
C GLU A 213 -2.55 13.83 6.76
N LYS A 214 -3.85 14.16 6.76
CA LYS A 214 -4.71 14.01 7.94
C LYS A 214 -4.76 12.58 8.46
N ILE A 215 -4.88 11.60 7.57
CA ILE A 215 -4.90 10.18 7.91
C ILE A 215 -3.59 9.79 8.61
N ILE A 216 -2.45 10.14 8.02
CA ILE A 216 -1.14 9.84 8.60
C ILE A 216 -1.00 10.49 9.99
N MET A 217 -1.35 11.78 10.11
CA MET A 217 -1.27 12.50 11.39
C MET A 217 -2.21 11.91 12.46
N GLU A 218 -3.36 11.37 12.07
CA GLU A 218 -4.29 10.70 12.99
C GLU A 218 -3.69 9.37 13.49
N VAL A 219 -3.14 8.57 12.57
CA VAL A 219 -2.58 7.26 12.90
C VAL A 219 -1.28 7.38 13.71
N GLU A 220 -0.45 8.39 13.46
CA GLU A 220 0.77 8.62 14.26
C GLU A 220 0.52 8.89 15.75
N LYS A 221 -0.67 9.40 16.07
CA LYS A 221 -1.10 9.66 17.46
C LYS A 221 -1.54 8.39 18.19
N ARG A 222 -1.76 7.28 17.48
CA ARG A 222 -2.18 6.02 18.10
C ARG A 222 -1.01 5.36 18.82
N GLU A 223 -1.29 4.77 19.98
CA GLU A 223 -0.33 3.93 20.69
C GLU A 223 -0.33 2.52 20.11
N ARG A 224 0.78 2.11 19.50
CA ARG A 224 0.95 0.74 18.99
C ARG A 224 1.37 -0.17 20.13
N ARG A 225 0.48 -1.07 20.54
CA ARG A 225 0.70 -1.96 21.69
C ARG A 225 1.30 -3.31 21.32
N PHE A 226 1.27 -3.75 20.07
CA PHE A 226 1.85 -5.03 19.60
C PHE A 226 1.56 -6.24 20.53
N GLY A 227 0.38 -6.29 21.16
CA GLY A 227 0.01 -7.32 22.13
C GLY A 227 0.65 -7.19 23.53
N GLN A 228 1.51 -6.20 23.77
CA GLN A 228 2.03 -5.85 25.08
C GLN A 228 0.98 -5.07 25.89
N VAL A 229 0.62 -5.60 27.05
CA VAL A 229 -0.17 -4.88 28.05
C VAL A 229 0.80 -3.98 28.81
N THR A 230 0.52 -2.69 28.89
CA THR A 230 1.22 -1.81 29.83
C THR A 230 1.02 -2.37 31.24
N GLU A 231 2.07 -2.85 31.88
CA GLU A 231 2.07 -3.24 33.30
C GLU A 231 1.75 -2.02 34.16
N THR A 232 0.47 -1.65 34.27
CA THR A 232 0.02 -0.63 35.23
C THR A 232 -1.47 -0.66 35.46
N GLU A 233 -2.05 -1.84 35.68
CA GLU A 233 -3.31 -1.91 36.43
C GLU A 233 -3.18 -2.94 37.53
N SER A 234 -2.83 -2.49 38.74
CA SER A 234 -3.02 -3.30 39.93
C SER A 234 -4.53 -3.59 40.07
N LEU A 235 -4.88 -4.79 40.54
CA LEU A 235 -6.28 -5.17 40.82
C LEU A 235 -7.03 -4.13 41.68
N ALA A 236 -6.33 -3.34 42.48
CA ALA A 236 -6.88 -2.26 43.29
C ALA A 236 -7.29 -1.03 42.45
N ALA A 237 -6.51 -0.67 41.43
CA ALA A 237 -6.82 0.42 40.49
C ALA A 237 -8.07 0.07 39.67
N THR A 238 -8.14 -1.15 39.13
CA THR A 238 -9.29 -1.61 38.32
C THR A 238 -10.59 -1.68 39.14
N LYS A 239 -10.55 -2.14 40.40
CA LYS A 239 -11.73 -2.16 41.29
C LYS A 239 -12.26 -0.75 41.62
N THR A 240 -11.38 0.22 41.74
CA THR A 240 -11.74 1.62 42.01
C THR A 240 -12.40 2.26 40.78
N GLN A 241 -11.87 1.96 39.60
CA GLN A 241 -12.39 2.44 38.33
C GLN A 241 -13.77 1.83 38.00
N VAL A 242 -13.97 0.53 38.30
CA VAL A 242 -15.28 -0.12 38.16
C VAL A 242 -16.32 0.54 39.07
N LYS A 243 -16.01 0.82 40.34
CA LYS A 243 -16.94 1.53 41.26
C LYS A 243 -17.31 2.93 40.78
N ASN A 244 -16.37 3.65 40.18
CA ASN A 244 -16.62 4.98 39.63
C ASN A 244 -17.49 4.92 38.37
N ASN A 245 -17.31 3.91 37.52
CA ASN A 245 -18.14 3.72 36.32
C ASN A 245 -19.58 3.34 36.68
N PHE A 246 -19.81 2.56 37.74
CA PHE A 246 -21.17 2.25 38.23
C PHE A 246 -21.94 3.45 38.81
N ARG A 247 -21.24 4.52 39.23
CA ARG A 247 -21.86 5.78 39.67
C ARG A 247 -22.26 6.72 38.53
N LEU A 248 -21.81 6.44 37.30
CA LEU A 248 -22.15 7.24 36.11
C LEU A 248 -23.35 6.66 35.34
N ILE A 249 -23.81 5.46 35.73
CA ILE A 249 -24.87 4.70 35.05
C ILE A 249 -26.15 4.64 35.91
N ASN A 250 -26.11 5.16 37.14
CA ASN A 250 -27.25 5.37 38.02
C ASN A 250 -27.36 6.86 38.38
#